data_AF-A0A940KT79-F1
#
_entry.id   AF-A0A940KT79-F1
#
_cell.length_a   1.000
_cell.length_b   1.000
_cell.length_c   1.000
_cell.angle_alpha   90.00
_cell.angle_beta   90.00
_cell.angle_gamma   90.00
#
_symmetry.space_group_name_H-M   'P 1'
#
loop_
_entity.id
_entity.type
_entity.pdbx_description
1 polymer ?
#
loop_
_entity_poly.entity_id
_entity_poly.type
_entity_poly.pdbx_seq_one_letter_code
_entity_poly.pdbx_strand_id
1 'polypeptide(L)'
;MRSGYRRFPAMAAAMAVAVALLLLGCTSSPEPGAAPEPQAADNHGSEQSDADASVRPHVPSAEGYPELTPEEMGRRLLTLADSLQWIDDLSQSRIEQRFGVELGSSPGTHLHSFTMHLPESGWHYALVYEDDPERAYPFENKSVAYELSNAGRGADPGAVCAPTMQAYADALKAMQFAPKAPADVAKAGLPPGYVYYSRRDVRVGLKAMPVSAASSRVGCVERVAIERDLDYCPIAPCFRNAPSP
;
A
#
# COMPACT_ATOMS: atom_id res chain seq x y z
N MET A 1 34.21 -14.82 -43.93
CA MET A 1 33.81 -13.99 -45.10
C MET A 1 32.29 -14.04 -45.24
N ARG A 2 31.66 -12.87 -45.50
CA ARG A 2 30.20 -12.57 -45.63
C ARG A 2 29.46 -12.57 -44.28
N SER A 3 29.28 -11.45 -43.55
CA SER A 3 28.67 -10.12 -43.86
C SER A 3 27.20 -10.20 -44.26
N GLY A 4 26.33 -9.65 -43.40
CA GLY A 4 24.88 -9.57 -43.59
C GLY A 4 24.20 -8.66 -42.58
N TYR A 5 24.60 -7.39 -42.50
CA TYR A 5 23.89 -6.34 -41.76
C TYR A 5 22.61 -5.94 -42.52
N ARG A 6 21.43 -6.05 -41.89
CA ARG A 6 20.20 -5.41 -42.37
C ARG A 6 20.01 -4.07 -41.64
N ARG A 7 20.09 -3.00 -42.42
CA ARG A 7 19.78 -1.61 -42.05
C ARG A 7 18.27 -1.42 -42.01
N PHE A 8 17.74 -0.86 -40.93
CA PHE A 8 16.40 -0.27 -40.91
C PHE A 8 16.52 1.26 -41.08
N PRO A 9 15.68 1.90 -41.91
CA PRO A 9 15.76 3.33 -42.14
C PRO A 9 15.16 4.11 -40.96
N ALA A 10 15.85 5.20 -40.62
CA ALA A 10 15.35 6.28 -39.79
C ALA A 10 14.19 6.99 -40.49
N MET A 11 13.10 7.23 -39.77
CA MET A 11 12.15 8.30 -40.11
C MET A 11 12.14 9.30 -38.96
N ALA A 12 12.77 10.44 -39.22
CA ALA A 12 12.55 11.68 -38.52
C ALA A 12 11.20 12.25 -38.96
N ALA A 13 10.39 12.69 -38.00
CA ALA A 13 9.32 13.65 -38.25
C ALA A 13 9.27 14.60 -37.05
N ALA A 14 9.88 15.75 -37.23
CA ALA A 14 9.74 16.91 -36.37
C ALA A 14 8.40 17.59 -36.69
N MET A 15 7.63 17.94 -35.67
CA MET A 15 6.78 19.13 -35.72
C MET A 15 6.79 19.82 -34.36
N ALA A 16 7.36 21.03 -34.39
CA ALA A 16 7.22 22.07 -33.39
C ALA A 16 5.93 22.88 -33.63
N VAL A 17 5.62 23.77 -32.68
CA VAL A 17 4.75 24.98 -32.69
C VAL A 17 3.79 24.91 -31.48
N ALA A 18 4.15 25.55 -30.36
CA ALA A 18 3.90 26.96 -29.94
C ALA A 18 2.67 27.05 -29.00
N VAL A 19 2.90 27.24 -27.69
CA VAL A 19 2.78 28.53 -26.96
C VAL A 19 1.39 29.16 -27.03
N ALA A 20 0.67 29.12 -25.92
CA ALA A 20 -0.24 30.20 -25.51
C ALA A 20 -0.30 30.26 -23.97
N LEU A 21 0.41 31.24 -23.43
CA LEU A 21 0.22 31.79 -22.09
C LEU A 21 -1.14 32.48 -22.01
N LEU A 22 -1.93 32.17 -20.99
CA LEU A 22 -2.95 33.09 -20.47
C LEU A 22 -2.83 33.17 -18.95
N LEU A 23 -2.20 34.25 -18.51
CA LEU A 23 -2.21 34.80 -17.17
C LEU A 23 -3.44 35.68 -17.00
N LEU A 24 -4.23 35.44 -15.95
CA LEU A 24 -5.18 36.35 -15.27
C LEU A 24 -5.25 35.78 -13.84
N GLY A 25 -4.76 36.41 -12.75
CA GLY A 25 -4.76 37.83 -12.39
C GLY A 25 -6.16 38.20 -11.93
N CYS A 26 -6.50 38.08 -10.65
CA CYS A 26 -6.59 39.16 -9.63
C CYS A 26 -7.50 38.60 -8.50
N THR A 27 -7.51 39.00 -7.22
CA THR A 27 -6.83 39.96 -6.35
C THR A 27 -7.39 39.69 -4.95
N SER A 28 -6.53 39.57 -3.94
CA SER A 28 -6.89 39.71 -2.53
C SER A 28 -7.32 41.15 -2.23
N SER A 29 -8.36 41.35 -1.43
CA SER A 29 -8.63 42.64 -0.78
C SER A 29 -9.17 42.47 0.65
N PRO A 30 -8.91 43.42 1.55
CA PRO A 30 -8.82 43.20 2.99
C PRO A 30 -10.04 43.67 3.80
N GLU A 31 -10.11 43.19 5.04
CA GLU A 31 -10.84 43.73 6.23
C GLU A 31 -10.56 45.24 6.43
N PRO A 32 -11.43 46.04 7.12
CA PRO A 32 -11.48 45.98 8.60
C PRO A 32 -12.77 46.49 9.29
N GLY A 33 -12.92 46.21 10.59
CA GLY A 33 -13.76 47.03 11.49
C GLY A 33 -14.14 46.39 12.82
N ALA A 34 -13.37 46.68 13.87
CA ALA A 34 -13.53 46.16 15.23
C ALA A 34 -14.52 46.95 16.12
N ALA A 35 -15.29 46.18 16.92
CA ALA A 35 -15.65 46.33 18.36
C ALA A 35 -16.57 47.49 18.84
N PRO A 36 -17.14 47.49 20.09
CA PRO A 36 -17.50 46.41 21.06
C PRO A 36 -18.97 46.50 21.64
N GLU A 37 -19.34 45.49 22.47
CA GLU A 37 -20.38 45.29 23.54
C GLU A 37 -21.22 46.47 24.12
N PRO A 38 -22.34 46.28 24.90
CA PRO A 38 -22.63 45.17 25.87
C PRO A 38 -24.11 44.67 26.05
N GLN A 39 -24.18 43.45 26.62
CA GLN A 39 -25.13 42.87 27.61
C GLN A 39 -26.66 43.04 27.51
N ALA A 40 -27.37 41.91 27.46
CA ALA A 40 -28.47 41.61 28.39
C ALA A 40 -28.74 40.10 28.45
N ALA A 41 -28.83 39.58 29.66
CA ALA A 41 -29.17 38.20 29.98
C ALA A 41 -30.59 37.87 29.53
N ASP A 42 -30.82 36.63 29.09
CA ASP A 42 -32.00 35.87 29.51
C ASP A 42 -31.79 34.36 29.32
N ASN A 43 -31.91 33.65 30.44
CA ASN A 43 -31.99 32.20 30.51
C ASN A 43 -33.27 31.73 29.82
N HIS A 44 -33.18 30.91 28.79
CA HIS A 44 -34.17 29.87 28.50
C HIS A 44 -33.43 28.64 27.97
N GLY A 45 -33.61 27.52 28.67
CA GLY A 45 -33.04 26.23 28.29
C GLY A 45 -33.48 25.84 26.89
N SER A 46 -32.53 25.39 26.09
CA SER A 46 -32.79 24.61 24.90
C SER A 46 -31.70 23.56 24.84
N GLU A 47 -32.10 22.33 25.15
CA GLU A 47 -31.37 21.11 24.82
C GLU A 47 -31.07 21.14 23.32
N GLN A 48 -29.87 21.63 22.98
CA GLN A 48 -29.39 21.61 21.62
C GLN A 48 -28.61 20.32 21.43
N SER A 49 -29.41 19.30 21.14
CA SER A 49 -29.03 18.00 20.58
C SER A 49 -27.72 18.09 19.79
N ASP A 50 -26.67 17.52 20.36
CA ASP A 50 -25.46 17.09 19.67
C ASP A 50 -25.84 16.01 18.63
N ALA A 51 -26.35 16.45 17.48
CA ALA A 51 -26.72 15.59 16.37
C ALA A 51 -26.34 16.26 15.05
N ASP A 52 -25.09 16.67 14.92
CA ASP A 52 -24.44 16.74 13.60
C ASP A 52 -22.92 16.64 13.73
N ALA A 53 -22.44 15.61 14.43
CA ALA A 53 -21.11 15.11 14.16
C ALA A 53 -21.19 14.31 12.87
N SER A 54 -21.02 15.00 11.73
CA SER A 54 -20.56 14.38 10.49
C SER A 54 -19.45 13.40 10.87
N VAL A 55 -19.77 12.10 10.84
CA VAL A 55 -18.85 11.01 11.17
C VAL A 55 -17.82 10.97 10.06
N ARG A 56 -16.86 11.90 10.12
CA ARG A 56 -15.61 11.76 9.39
C ARG A 56 -14.95 10.52 9.97
N PRO A 57 -14.53 9.54 9.16
CA PRO A 57 -13.74 8.43 9.64
C PRO A 57 -12.56 9.00 10.43
N HIS A 58 -12.52 8.76 11.74
CA HIS A 58 -11.39 9.19 12.55
C HIS A 58 -10.20 8.33 12.15
N VAL A 59 -9.32 8.88 11.31
CA VAL A 59 -8.02 8.28 11.04
C VAL A 59 -7.17 8.54 12.29
N PRO A 60 -6.74 7.50 13.01
CA PRO A 60 -5.91 7.70 14.19
C PRO A 60 -4.67 8.53 13.86
N SER A 61 -4.38 9.52 14.70
CA SER A 61 -3.11 10.25 14.65
C SER A 61 -1.98 9.34 15.13
N ALA A 62 -0.77 9.56 14.59
CA ALA A 62 0.45 8.89 15.06
C ALA A 62 0.68 9.05 16.57
N GLU A 63 0.14 10.09 17.18
CA GLU A 63 0.19 10.32 18.64
C GLU A 63 -0.52 9.24 19.45
N GLY A 64 -1.52 8.57 18.89
CA GLY A 64 -2.23 7.46 19.55
C GLY A 64 -1.47 6.13 19.48
N TYR A 65 -0.49 6.02 18.59
CA TYR A 65 0.27 4.80 18.32
C TYR A 65 1.75 5.11 18.02
N PRO A 66 2.49 5.77 18.94
CA PRO A 66 3.85 6.25 18.68
C PRO A 66 4.84 5.11 18.37
N GLU A 67 4.55 3.88 18.82
CA GLU A 67 5.35 2.70 18.54
C GLU A 67 5.13 2.14 17.12
N LEU A 68 4.02 2.45 16.46
CA LEU A 68 3.72 1.97 15.12
C LEU A 68 4.42 2.84 14.07
N THR A 69 5.74 2.79 14.01
CA THR A 69 6.46 3.41 12.90
C THR A 69 6.29 2.58 11.62
N PRO A 70 6.53 3.14 10.42
CA PRO A 70 6.57 2.36 9.17
C PRO A 70 7.49 1.14 9.25
N GLU A 71 8.65 1.32 9.89
CA GLU A 71 9.62 0.25 10.11
C GLU A 71 9.05 -0.85 11.01
N GLU A 72 8.40 -0.46 12.10
CA GLU A 72 7.76 -1.38 13.03
C GLU A 72 6.61 -2.15 12.36
N MET A 73 5.79 -1.49 11.54
CA MET A 73 4.72 -2.14 10.78
C MET A 73 5.28 -3.24 9.88
N GLY A 74 6.37 -2.94 9.17
CA GLY A 74 7.09 -3.92 8.35
C GLY A 74 7.61 -5.12 9.17
N ARG A 75 8.20 -4.86 10.33
CA ARG A 75 8.71 -5.90 11.24
C ARG A 75 7.59 -6.78 11.82
N ARG A 76 6.46 -6.17 12.23
CA ARG A 76 5.28 -6.89 12.72
C ARG A 76 4.67 -7.76 11.63
N LEU A 77 4.66 -7.30 10.38
CA LEU A 77 4.20 -8.09 9.24
C LEU A 77 5.12 -9.27 8.94
N LEU A 78 6.44 -9.09 8.98
CA LEU A 78 7.41 -10.20 8.86
C LEU A 78 7.20 -11.25 9.97
N THR A 79 6.97 -10.79 11.20
CA THR A 79 6.68 -11.67 12.34
C THR A 79 5.35 -12.41 12.15
N LEU A 80 4.33 -11.74 11.58
CA LEU A 80 3.07 -12.38 11.22
C LEU A 80 3.32 -13.48 10.19
N ALA A 81 4.03 -13.18 9.10
CA ALA A 81 4.38 -14.15 8.06
C ALA A 81 5.10 -15.38 8.62
N ASP A 82 6.04 -15.20 9.56
CA ASP A 82 6.75 -16.32 10.18
C ASP A 82 5.83 -17.23 11.00
N SER A 83 4.82 -16.65 11.66
CA SER A 83 3.89 -17.38 12.51
C SER A 83 2.85 -18.21 11.75
N LEU A 84 2.72 -18.00 10.43
CA LEU A 84 1.76 -18.71 9.59
C LEU A 84 2.35 -20.03 9.10
N GLN A 85 1.68 -21.14 9.40
CA GLN A 85 1.97 -22.42 8.77
C GLN A 85 1.24 -22.55 7.44
N TRP A 86 0.02 -22.03 7.39
CA TRP A 86 -0.86 -21.97 6.23
C TRP A 86 -1.51 -20.58 6.13
N ILE A 87 -1.94 -20.18 4.94
CA ILE A 87 -2.65 -18.89 4.79
C ILE A 87 -3.99 -18.89 5.54
N ASP A 88 -4.61 -20.07 5.75
CA ASP A 88 -5.84 -20.20 6.52
C ASP A 88 -5.65 -19.94 8.02
N ASP A 89 -4.41 -19.91 8.52
CA ASP A 89 -4.09 -19.45 9.88
C ASP A 89 -4.18 -17.92 10.02
N LEU A 90 -4.34 -17.18 8.92
CA LEU A 90 -4.54 -15.75 8.91
C LEU A 90 -5.99 -15.42 9.30
N SER A 91 -6.13 -14.51 10.27
CA SER A 91 -7.42 -13.99 10.73
C SER A 91 -7.28 -12.53 11.15
N GLN A 92 -8.39 -11.78 11.14
CA GLN A 92 -8.44 -10.43 11.69
C GLN A 92 -7.89 -10.39 13.13
N SER A 93 -8.37 -11.26 14.01
CA SER A 93 -7.96 -11.30 15.42
C SER A 93 -6.46 -11.52 15.62
N ARG A 94 -5.83 -12.34 14.78
CA ARG A 94 -4.38 -12.57 14.82
C ARG A 94 -3.61 -11.34 14.34
N ILE A 95 -4.14 -10.62 13.34
CA ILE A 95 -3.56 -9.36 12.87
C ILE A 95 -3.67 -8.30 13.97
N GLU A 96 -4.84 -8.08 14.53
CA GLU A 96 -5.08 -7.12 15.61
C GLU A 96 -4.18 -7.40 16.82
N GLN A 97 -4.06 -8.66 17.23
CA GLN A 97 -3.16 -9.06 18.32
C GLN A 97 -1.68 -8.79 17.98
N ARG A 98 -1.26 -9.05 16.74
CA ARG A 98 0.13 -8.83 16.32
C ARG A 98 0.47 -7.36 16.22
N PHE A 99 -0.47 -6.54 15.78
CA PHE A 99 -0.27 -5.13 15.51
C PHE A 99 -0.71 -4.21 16.65
N GLY A 100 -1.44 -4.70 17.64
CA GLY A 100 -1.92 -3.89 18.77
C GLY A 100 -2.91 -2.81 18.33
N VAL A 101 -3.65 -3.04 17.25
CA VAL A 101 -4.66 -2.12 16.69
C VAL A 101 -5.95 -2.87 16.44
N GLU A 102 -7.07 -2.15 16.43
CA GLU A 102 -8.34 -2.66 15.92
C GLU A 102 -8.46 -2.31 14.43
N LEU A 103 -8.90 -3.26 13.60
CA LEU A 103 -9.15 -3.02 12.19
C LEU A 103 -10.61 -2.59 11.97
N GLY A 104 -10.81 -1.40 11.41
CA GLY A 104 -12.14 -0.92 11.04
C GLY A 104 -12.70 -1.69 9.84
N SER A 105 -13.91 -2.21 9.96
CA SER A 105 -14.61 -2.86 8.85
C SER A 105 -15.22 -1.83 7.90
N SER A 106 -15.09 -2.06 6.59
CA SER A 106 -15.78 -1.27 5.57
C SER A 106 -17.17 -1.87 5.28
N PRO A 107 -18.27 -1.15 5.53
CA PRO A 107 -19.63 -1.68 5.38
C PRO A 107 -19.90 -2.25 3.99
N GLY A 108 -20.48 -3.45 3.93
CA GLY A 108 -20.81 -4.12 2.67
C GLY A 108 -19.61 -4.70 1.93
N THR A 109 -18.44 -4.78 2.57
CA THR A 109 -17.21 -5.38 2.01
C THR A 109 -16.60 -6.37 2.99
N HIS A 110 -15.71 -7.21 2.49
CA HIS A 110 -14.88 -8.13 3.28
C HIS A 110 -13.55 -7.49 3.72
N LEU A 111 -13.45 -6.16 3.64
CA LEU A 111 -12.24 -5.40 3.88
C LEU A 111 -12.23 -4.80 5.27
N HIS A 112 -11.12 -5.01 5.97
CA HIS A 112 -10.82 -4.46 7.28
C HIS A 112 -9.52 -3.67 7.20
N SER A 113 -9.46 -2.47 7.76
CA SER A 113 -8.27 -1.64 7.63
C SER A 113 -7.95 -0.78 8.84
N PHE A 114 -6.67 -0.48 8.98
CA PHE A 114 -6.12 0.54 9.86
C PHE A 114 -5.25 1.46 9.01
N THR A 115 -5.41 2.77 9.15
CA THR A 115 -4.64 3.78 8.40
C THR A 115 -4.03 4.77 9.36
N MET A 116 -2.78 5.18 9.12
CA MET A 116 -2.11 6.23 9.88
C MET A 116 -1.55 7.31 8.96
N HIS A 117 -1.61 8.56 9.43
CA HIS A 117 -1.04 9.72 8.76
C HIS A 117 0.23 10.20 9.46
N LEU A 118 1.28 10.49 8.70
CA LEU A 118 2.54 11.07 9.18
C LEU A 118 2.60 12.56 8.79
N PRO A 119 2.11 13.48 9.66
CA PRO A 119 1.87 14.87 9.29
C PRO A 119 3.12 15.63 8.84
N GLU A 120 4.28 15.33 9.41
CA GLU A 120 5.54 16.01 9.08
C GLU A 120 6.04 15.71 7.67
N SER A 121 5.67 14.55 7.11
CA SER A 121 6.17 14.07 5.82
C SER A 121 5.08 13.93 4.75
N GLY A 122 3.80 14.03 5.15
CA GLY A 122 2.64 13.84 4.28
C GLY A 122 2.40 12.39 3.85
N TRP A 123 3.21 11.45 4.33
CA TRP A 123 3.04 10.02 4.06
C TRP A 123 1.88 9.45 4.86
N HIS A 124 1.25 8.43 4.29
CA HIS A 124 0.30 7.57 4.96
C HIS A 124 0.77 6.15 4.84
N TYR A 125 0.33 5.31 5.76
CA TYR A 125 0.37 3.89 5.55
C TYR A 125 -0.91 3.23 6.01
N ALA A 126 -1.22 2.11 5.37
CA ALA A 126 -2.41 1.32 5.65
C ALA A 126 -2.02 -0.14 5.89
N LEU A 127 -2.70 -0.76 6.84
CA LEU A 127 -2.77 -2.20 7.00
C LEU A 127 -4.17 -2.62 6.57
N VAL A 128 -4.26 -3.45 5.54
CA VAL A 128 -5.51 -3.88 4.92
C VAL A 128 -5.59 -5.39 5.01
N TYR A 129 -6.63 -5.91 5.64
CA TYR A 129 -6.98 -7.33 5.69
C TYR A 129 -8.23 -7.58 4.87
N GLU A 130 -8.23 -8.68 4.13
CA GLU A 130 -9.35 -9.11 3.32
C GLU A 130 -9.58 -10.61 3.51
N ASP A 131 -10.84 -11.00 3.70
CA ASP A 131 -11.30 -12.39 3.83
C ASP A 131 -12.65 -12.55 3.12
N ASP A 132 -12.57 -12.71 1.81
CA ASP A 132 -13.68 -12.80 0.87
C ASP A 132 -13.71 -14.21 0.25
N PRO A 133 -14.41 -15.17 0.88
CA PRO A 133 -14.48 -16.54 0.37
C PRO A 133 -15.22 -16.66 -0.97
N GLU A 134 -15.99 -15.63 -1.37
CA GLU A 134 -16.76 -15.60 -2.62
C GLU A 134 -15.95 -15.04 -3.80
N ARG A 135 -14.74 -14.50 -3.54
CA ARG A 135 -13.90 -13.93 -4.58
C ARG A 135 -13.52 -14.96 -5.63
N ALA A 136 -13.68 -14.57 -6.89
CA ALA A 136 -13.44 -15.43 -8.05
C ALA A 136 -11.99 -15.95 -8.16
N TYR A 137 -11.02 -15.21 -7.61
CA TYR A 137 -9.61 -15.55 -7.64
C TYR A 137 -9.11 -16.02 -6.27
N PRO A 138 -8.67 -17.29 -6.14
CA PRO A 138 -8.27 -17.86 -4.84
C PRO A 138 -7.02 -17.23 -4.21
N PHE A 139 -6.24 -16.41 -4.94
CA PHE A 139 -5.09 -15.70 -4.37
C PHE A 139 -5.49 -14.40 -3.66
N GLU A 140 -6.70 -13.91 -3.90
CA GLU A 140 -7.21 -12.64 -3.35
C GLU A 140 -8.30 -12.88 -2.30
N ASN A 141 -8.75 -14.12 -2.11
CA ASN A 141 -9.83 -14.44 -1.18
C ASN A 141 -9.42 -14.26 0.28
N LYS A 142 -8.13 -14.29 0.59
CA LYS A 142 -7.60 -14.04 1.92
C LYS A 142 -6.22 -13.41 1.82
N SER A 143 -6.07 -12.20 2.35
CA SER A 143 -4.79 -11.49 2.30
C SER A 143 -4.65 -10.46 3.42
N VAL A 144 -3.41 -10.11 3.73
CA VAL A 144 -3.09 -8.88 4.48
C VAL A 144 -1.99 -8.11 3.78
N ALA A 145 -2.18 -6.81 3.58
CA ALA A 145 -1.22 -5.93 2.95
C ALA A 145 -0.89 -4.74 3.84
N TYR A 146 0.39 -4.39 3.88
CA TYR A 146 0.91 -3.13 4.40
C TYR A 146 1.35 -2.27 3.22
N GLU A 147 0.80 -1.07 3.10
CA GLU A 147 1.01 -0.18 1.95
C GLU A 147 1.38 1.23 2.39
N LEU A 148 2.36 1.81 1.70
CA LEU A 148 2.78 3.20 1.83
C LEU A 148 2.18 4.04 0.70
N SER A 149 1.67 5.22 1.02
CA SER A 149 1.19 6.17 0.01
C SER A 149 1.49 7.62 0.36
N ASN A 150 1.65 8.46 -0.65
CA ASN A 150 1.82 9.90 -0.51
C ASN A 150 1.12 10.60 -1.68
N ALA A 151 0.38 11.67 -1.41
CA ALA A 151 -0.30 12.45 -2.44
C ALA A 151 0.68 13.25 -3.32
N GLY A 152 1.85 13.59 -2.79
CA GLY A 152 2.92 14.26 -3.50
C GLY A 152 3.66 13.30 -4.44
N ARG A 153 3.51 13.52 -5.76
CA ARG A 153 4.32 12.80 -6.75
C ARG A 153 5.81 13.06 -6.51
N GLY A 154 6.59 12.00 -6.31
CA GLY A 154 8.03 12.09 -6.08
C GLY A 154 8.41 12.56 -4.67
N ALA A 155 7.50 12.46 -3.68
CA ALA A 155 7.83 12.69 -2.28
C ALA A 155 9.06 11.87 -1.85
N ASP A 156 9.93 12.45 -1.02
CA ASP A 156 11.09 11.74 -0.49
C ASP A 156 10.59 10.60 0.42
N PRO A 157 10.88 9.32 0.10
CA PRO A 157 10.45 8.22 0.93
C PRO A 157 11.29 8.05 2.18
N GLY A 158 12.32 8.88 2.42
CA GLY A 158 13.27 8.73 3.53
C GLY A 158 12.62 8.47 4.90
N ALA A 159 11.49 9.11 5.19
CA ALA A 159 10.75 8.93 6.44
C ALA A 159 10.05 7.55 6.58
N VAL A 160 9.84 6.84 5.47
CA VAL A 160 9.09 5.57 5.40
C VAL A 160 9.91 4.42 4.81
N CYS A 161 11.19 4.65 4.50
CA CYS A 161 11.99 3.73 3.69
C CYS A 161 12.68 2.59 4.46
N ALA A 162 12.10 2.21 5.59
CA ALA A 162 12.59 1.12 6.43
C ALA A 162 11.41 0.16 6.74
N PRO A 163 11.63 -1.16 6.72
CA PRO A 163 12.86 -1.85 6.31
C PRO A 163 13.15 -1.75 4.80
N THR A 164 14.41 -1.95 4.40
CA THR A 164 14.79 -1.97 2.98
C THR A 164 14.37 -3.27 2.30
N MET A 165 14.28 -3.27 0.96
CA MET A 165 14.02 -4.49 0.16
C MET A 165 15.00 -5.63 0.51
N GLN A 166 16.26 -5.30 0.75
CA GLN A 166 17.28 -6.29 1.15
C GLN A 166 17.00 -6.85 2.54
N ALA A 167 16.62 -5.99 3.50
CA ALA A 167 16.25 -6.45 4.84
C ALA A 167 15.03 -7.39 4.82
N TYR A 168 14.01 -7.08 4.02
CA TYR A 168 12.88 -8.00 3.80
C TYR A 168 13.33 -9.33 3.18
N ALA A 169 14.16 -9.27 2.14
CA ALA A 169 14.67 -10.46 1.47
C ALA A 169 15.43 -11.38 2.43
N ASP A 170 16.31 -10.82 3.26
CA ASP A 170 17.11 -11.59 4.21
C ASP A 170 16.26 -12.17 5.33
N ALA A 171 15.30 -11.41 5.86
CA ALA A 171 14.34 -11.91 6.85
C ALA A 171 13.51 -13.07 6.28
N LEU A 172 12.96 -12.92 5.07
CA LEU A 172 12.13 -13.96 4.43
C LEU A 172 12.92 -15.24 4.18
N LYS A 173 14.18 -15.14 3.74
CA LYS A 173 15.07 -16.30 3.58
C LYS A 173 15.37 -16.98 4.92
N ALA A 174 15.64 -16.20 5.98
CA ALA A 174 15.87 -16.74 7.32
C ALA A 174 14.65 -17.50 7.85
N MET A 175 13.45 -17.06 7.47
CA MET A 175 12.16 -17.72 7.76
C MET A 175 11.83 -18.86 6.78
N GLN A 176 12.79 -19.30 5.96
CA GLN A 176 12.65 -20.39 4.98
C GLN A 176 11.65 -20.13 3.85
N PHE A 177 11.33 -18.86 3.57
CA PHE A 177 10.64 -18.54 2.32
C PHE A 177 11.63 -18.54 1.15
N ALA A 178 11.27 -19.25 0.08
CA ALA A 178 12.07 -19.34 -1.14
C ALA A 178 11.65 -18.24 -2.14
N PRO A 179 12.61 -17.51 -2.75
CA PRO A 179 12.29 -16.53 -3.78
C PRO A 179 11.72 -17.21 -5.04
N LYS A 180 10.68 -16.63 -5.64
CA LYS A 180 10.16 -17.05 -6.95
C LYS A 180 11.02 -16.49 -8.08
N ALA A 181 11.16 -17.24 -9.18
CA ALA A 181 11.93 -16.76 -10.32
C ALA A 181 11.19 -15.60 -11.01
N PRO A 182 11.91 -14.60 -11.57
CA PRO A 182 11.28 -13.49 -12.29
C PRO A 182 10.32 -13.92 -13.42
N ALA A 183 10.59 -15.08 -14.05
CA ALA A 183 9.72 -15.65 -15.07
C ALA A 183 8.36 -16.10 -14.50
N ASP A 184 8.35 -16.66 -13.28
CA ASP A 184 7.10 -17.09 -12.61
C ASP A 184 6.28 -15.86 -12.19
N VAL A 185 6.96 -14.81 -11.71
CA VAL A 185 6.35 -13.52 -11.41
C VAL A 185 5.69 -12.89 -12.64
N ALA A 186 6.40 -12.88 -13.78
CA ALA A 186 5.87 -12.37 -15.03
C ALA A 186 4.68 -13.19 -15.54
N LYS A 187 4.73 -14.52 -15.39
CA LYS A 187 3.62 -15.43 -15.75
C LYS A 187 2.37 -15.16 -14.93
N ALA A 188 2.52 -14.72 -13.68
CA ALA A 188 1.41 -14.32 -12.82
C ALA A 188 0.80 -12.96 -13.19
N GLY A 189 1.30 -12.28 -14.22
CA GLY A 189 0.77 -11.00 -14.71
C GLY A 189 1.09 -9.80 -13.82
N LEU A 190 2.04 -9.95 -12.91
CA LEU A 190 2.38 -8.94 -11.91
C LEU A 190 3.36 -7.92 -12.52
N PRO A 191 3.23 -6.63 -12.19
CA PRO A 191 4.00 -5.59 -12.85
C PRO A 191 5.49 -5.64 -12.46
N PRO A 192 6.37 -5.03 -13.27
CA PRO A 192 7.79 -4.94 -12.95
C PRO A 192 8.03 -4.32 -11.57
N GLY A 193 9.03 -4.84 -10.84
CA GLY A 193 9.37 -4.35 -9.50
C GLY A 193 8.71 -5.11 -8.35
N TYR A 194 7.89 -6.12 -8.66
CA TYR A 194 7.44 -7.10 -7.67
C TYR A 194 8.40 -8.27 -7.52
N VAL A 195 8.59 -8.71 -6.29
CA VAL A 195 9.35 -9.90 -5.90
C VAL A 195 8.53 -10.71 -4.90
N TYR A 196 8.52 -12.03 -5.04
CA TYR A 196 7.73 -12.90 -4.16
C TYR A 196 8.61 -13.96 -3.53
N TYR A 197 8.25 -14.31 -2.30
CA TYR A 197 8.82 -15.40 -1.56
C TYR A 197 7.68 -16.32 -1.12
N SER A 198 7.90 -17.63 -1.15
CA SER A 198 6.88 -18.62 -0.78
C SER A 198 7.39 -19.63 0.24
N ARG A 199 6.54 -20.01 1.18
CA ARG A 199 6.74 -21.11 2.12
C ARG A 199 5.41 -21.82 2.28
N ARG A 200 5.31 -23.05 1.77
CA ARG A 200 4.05 -23.79 1.66
C ARG A 200 3.03 -22.99 0.83
N ASP A 201 1.78 -22.85 1.29
CA ASP A 201 0.74 -22.06 0.63
C ASP A 201 0.74 -20.58 1.04
N VAL A 202 1.76 -20.11 1.78
CA VAL A 202 1.92 -18.70 2.17
C VAL A 202 2.91 -18.04 1.20
N ARG A 203 2.46 -16.96 0.57
CA ARG A 203 3.27 -16.09 -0.29
C ARG A 203 3.44 -14.74 0.37
N VAL A 204 4.65 -14.19 0.34
CA VAL A 204 4.95 -12.80 0.68
C VAL A 204 5.39 -12.06 -0.57
N GLY A 205 4.61 -11.07 -1.00
CA GLY A 205 4.92 -10.18 -2.12
C GLY A 205 5.50 -8.86 -1.63
N LEU A 206 6.56 -8.40 -2.28
CA LEU A 206 7.20 -7.11 -2.06
C LEU A 206 7.13 -6.29 -3.34
N LYS A 207 6.59 -5.07 -3.25
CA LYS A 207 6.59 -4.10 -4.34
C LYS A 207 7.62 -3.01 -4.04
N ALA A 208 8.59 -2.82 -4.95
CA ALA A 208 9.49 -1.68 -4.86
C ALA A 208 8.75 -0.38 -5.18
N MET A 209 9.05 0.68 -4.42
CA MET A 209 8.61 2.02 -4.79
C MET A 209 9.27 2.46 -6.10
N PRO A 210 8.54 3.12 -7.02
CA PRO A 210 9.14 3.67 -8.22
C PRO A 210 10.13 4.78 -7.84
N VAL A 211 11.42 4.52 -8.00
CA VAL A 211 12.45 5.56 -7.90
C VAL A 211 12.41 6.44 -9.14
N SER A 212 12.33 7.76 -8.94
CA SER A 212 12.64 8.70 -10.02
C SER A 212 14.13 8.55 -10.38
N ALA A 213 14.49 8.79 -11.65
CA ALA A 213 15.87 8.66 -12.11
C ALA A 213 16.90 9.55 -11.37
N ALA A 214 16.42 10.52 -10.55
CA ALA A 214 17.24 11.38 -9.70
C ALA A 214 17.53 10.78 -8.31
N SER A 215 16.85 9.69 -7.93
CA SER A 215 17.01 9.01 -6.65
C SER A 215 17.94 7.80 -6.82
N SER A 216 19.14 7.88 -6.23
CA SER A 216 20.06 6.74 -6.11
C SER A 216 19.63 5.73 -5.02
N ARG A 217 18.45 5.89 -4.42
CA ARG A 217 17.98 5.03 -3.32
C ARG A 217 17.33 3.77 -3.85
N VAL A 218 18.18 2.81 -4.20
CA VAL A 218 17.79 1.43 -4.50
C VAL A 218 17.10 0.83 -3.27
N GLY A 219 15.82 0.44 -3.39
CA GLY A 219 15.23 -0.58 -2.51
C GLY A 219 14.21 -0.15 -1.45
N CYS A 220 13.46 0.94 -1.65
CA CYS A 220 12.29 1.20 -0.81
C CYS A 220 11.15 0.21 -1.13
N VAL A 221 10.48 -0.33 -0.11
CA VAL A 221 9.32 -1.20 -0.31
C VAL A 221 8.05 -0.37 -0.13
N GLU A 222 7.25 -0.25 -1.19
CA GLU A 222 5.97 0.47 -1.19
C GLU A 222 4.86 -0.39 -0.60
N ARG A 223 4.86 -1.70 -0.89
CA ARG A 223 3.85 -2.64 -0.43
C ARG A 223 4.50 -3.96 -0.03
N VAL A 224 4.04 -4.51 1.09
CA VAL A 224 4.27 -5.89 1.48
C VAL A 224 2.92 -6.57 1.64
N ALA A 225 2.73 -7.73 1.02
CA ALA A 225 1.47 -8.47 1.13
C ALA A 225 1.73 -9.93 1.48
N ILE A 226 0.90 -10.50 2.35
CA ILE A 226 0.83 -11.92 2.67
C ILE A 226 -0.45 -12.46 2.03
N GLU A 227 -0.31 -13.45 1.16
CA GLU A 227 -1.37 -13.97 0.28
C GLU A 227 -1.21 -15.48 0.11
N ARG A 228 -2.20 -16.14 -0.51
CA ARG A 228 -2.10 -17.57 -0.85
C ARG A 228 -1.14 -17.79 -2.03
N ASP A 229 -0.22 -18.76 -1.90
CA ASP A 229 0.58 -19.28 -3.02
C ASP A 229 -0.21 -20.36 -3.78
N LEU A 230 -0.62 -20.05 -5.01
CA LEU A 230 -1.39 -20.98 -5.85
C LEU A 230 -0.52 -22.01 -6.57
N ASP A 231 0.79 -21.80 -6.63
CA ASP A 231 1.71 -22.82 -7.14
C ASP A 231 1.90 -23.95 -6.12
N TYR A 232 1.47 -23.73 -4.86
CA TYR A 232 1.54 -24.73 -3.83
C TYR A 232 0.44 -25.77 -4.00
N CYS A 233 0.84 -26.97 -4.42
CA CYS A 233 -0.01 -28.14 -4.50
C CYS A 233 0.42 -29.12 -3.38
N PRO A 234 -0.35 -29.26 -2.29
CA PRO A 234 0.00 -30.16 -1.19
C PRO A 234 0.01 -31.64 -1.59
N ILE A 235 -0.63 -31.99 -2.72
CA ILE A 235 -0.82 -33.37 -3.18
C ILE A 235 -0.63 -33.43 -4.70
N ALA A 236 0.52 -33.92 -5.18
CA ALA A 236 0.74 -34.09 -6.62
C ALA A 236 -0.29 -35.06 -7.24
N PRO A 237 -0.82 -34.81 -8.48
CA PRO A 237 -0.51 -33.70 -9.39
C PRO A 237 -1.72 -32.78 -9.65
N CYS A 238 -1.68 -31.53 -9.17
CA CYS A 238 -2.70 -30.52 -9.49
C CYS A 238 -2.58 -29.95 -10.93
N PHE A 239 -1.56 -30.37 -11.71
CA PHE A 239 -1.40 -29.98 -13.11
C PHE A 239 -1.62 -31.16 -14.06
N ARG A 240 -2.88 -31.49 -14.32
CA ARG A 240 -3.34 -32.00 -15.62
C ARG A 240 -4.77 -31.53 -15.81
N ASN A 241 -4.96 -30.37 -16.44
CA ASN A 241 -6.09 -30.05 -17.31
C ASN A 241 -5.82 -28.66 -17.89
N ALA A 242 -4.75 -28.53 -18.66
CA ALA A 242 -4.79 -27.57 -19.76
C ALA A 242 -5.76 -28.16 -20.80
N PRO A 243 -6.76 -27.42 -21.30
CA PRO A 243 -7.53 -27.88 -22.44
C PRO A 243 -6.56 -28.06 -23.62
N SER A 244 -6.47 -29.29 -24.14
CA SER A 244 -5.79 -29.57 -25.39
C SER A 244 -6.42 -28.73 -26.52
N PRO A 245 -5.62 -28.25 -27.49
CA PRO A 245 -6.10 -27.43 -28.61
C PRO A 245 -7.13 -28.13 -29.49
#